data_AF-A0A1Y3AF05-F1
#
_entry.id   AF-A0A1Y3AF05-F1
#
_cell.length_a   1.000
_cell.length_b   1.000
_cell.length_c   1.000
_cell.angle_alpha   90.00
_cell.angle_beta   90.00
_cell.angle_gamma   90.00
#
_symmetry.space_group_name_H-M   'P 1'
#
loop_
_entity.id
_entity.type
_entity.pdbx_description
1 polymer ?
#
loop_
_entity_poly.entity_id
_entity_poly.type
_entity_poly.pdbx_seq_one_letter_code
_entity_poly.pdbx_strand_id
1 'polypeptide(L)'
;MPTKTIGVREEVYDRLRARKRDDESFTDLIDRLIDESEGDWREGFGSLSTEEADSLREAAAASRERFDESASERRAAAIDRLAHGADEGRSDDDAGDPDDDANGDAGGSA
;
A
#
# COMPACT_ATOMS: atom_id res chain seq x y z
N MET A 1 41.36 -17.89 -19.55
CA MET A 1 41.56 -16.42 -19.48
C MET A 1 42.67 -16.12 -18.48
N PRO A 2 43.50 -15.08 -18.69
CA PRO A 2 44.45 -14.64 -17.68
C PRO A 2 43.70 -14.25 -16.40
N THR A 3 44.06 -14.84 -15.27
CA THR A 3 43.43 -14.55 -13.97
C THR A 3 44.20 -13.45 -13.26
N LYS A 4 43.50 -12.47 -12.68
CA LYS A 4 44.07 -11.47 -11.78
C LYS A 4 43.47 -11.60 -10.39
N THR A 5 44.30 -11.45 -9.37
CA THR A 5 43.87 -11.41 -7.98
C THR A 5 43.59 -9.97 -7.59
N ILE A 6 42.39 -9.70 -7.06
CA ILE A 6 41.95 -8.39 -6.60
C ILE A 6 41.62 -8.50 -5.12
N GLY A 7 42.19 -7.62 -4.30
CA GLY A 7 41.78 -7.49 -2.90
C GLY A 7 40.47 -6.73 -2.79
N VAL A 8 39.51 -7.28 -2.05
CA VAL A 8 38.23 -6.64 -1.74
C VAL A 8 38.12 -6.46 -0.23
N ARG A 9 37.39 -5.43 0.20
CA ARG A 9 37.05 -5.28 1.62
C ARG A 9 36.13 -6.43 2.04
N GLU A 10 36.27 -6.89 3.28
CA GLU A 10 35.49 -8.00 3.81
C GLU A 10 33.98 -7.77 3.69
N GLU A 11 33.52 -6.56 4.02
CA GLU A 11 32.12 -6.14 3.84
C GLU A 11 31.61 -6.31 2.39
N VAL A 12 32.49 -6.13 1.39
CA VAL A 12 32.15 -6.23 -0.02
C VAL A 12 32.11 -7.70 -0.43
N TYR A 13 33.08 -8.48 0.03
CA TYR A 13 33.11 -9.92 -0.17
C TYR A 13 31.83 -10.58 0.35
N ASP A 14 31.40 -10.24 1.56
CA ASP A 14 30.18 -10.80 2.16
C ASP A 14 28.92 -10.44 1.38
N ARG A 15 28.82 -9.19 0.91
CA ARG A 15 27.70 -8.75 0.06
C ARG A 15 27.67 -9.47 -1.28
N LEU A 16 28.83 -9.71 -1.88
CA LEU A 16 28.93 -10.48 -3.13
C LEU A 16 28.54 -11.93 -2.88
N ARG A 17 29.07 -12.54 -1.81
CA ARG A 17 28.76 -13.92 -1.41
C ARG A 17 27.27 -14.13 -1.14
N ALA A 18 26.60 -13.18 -0.48
CA ALA A 18 25.17 -13.26 -0.22
C ALA A 18 24.30 -13.15 -1.48
N ARG A 19 24.82 -12.54 -2.55
CA ARG A 19 24.13 -12.42 -3.85
C ARG A 19 24.45 -13.59 -4.79
N LYS A 20 25.43 -14.41 -4.43
CA LYS A 20 25.92 -15.51 -5.24
C LYS A 20 24.86 -16.61 -5.32
N ARG A 21 24.51 -17.05 -6.52
CA ARG A 21 23.66 -18.24 -6.75
C ARG A 21 24.44 -19.54 -6.51
N ASP A 22 23.73 -20.63 -6.25
CA ASP A 22 24.36 -21.91 -5.92
C ASP A 22 25.19 -22.48 -7.08
N ASP A 23 24.72 -22.29 -8.32
CA ASP A 23 25.34 -22.82 -9.55
C ASP A 23 26.34 -21.85 -10.24
N GLU A 24 26.62 -20.67 -9.67
CA GLU A 24 27.50 -19.66 -10.30
C GLU A 24 28.87 -19.56 -9.61
N SER A 25 29.94 -19.26 -10.35
CA SER A 25 31.24 -18.91 -9.76
C SER A 25 31.28 -17.43 -9.34
N PHE A 26 32.30 -17.06 -8.58
CA PHE A 26 32.51 -15.64 -8.22
C PHE A 26 32.82 -14.77 -9.44
N THR A 27 33.46 -15.34 -10.46
CA THR A 27 33.70 -14.64 -11.74
C THR A 27 32.38 -14.43 -12.47
N ASP A 28 31.53 -15.45 -12.55
CA ASP A 28 30.23 -15.34 -13.22
C ASP A 28 29.30 -14.33 -12.53
N LEU A 29 29.37 -14.25 -11.19
CA LEU A 29 28.66 -13.21 -10.43
C LEU A 29 29.13 -11.80 -10.83
N ILE A 30 30.44 -11.59 -10.92
CA ILE A 30 31.01 -10.28 -11.26
C ILE A 30 30.67 -9.91 -12.69
N ASP A 31 30.81 -10.84 -13.64
CA ASP A 31 30.44 -10.62 -15.04
C ASP A 31 28.95 -10.27 -15.16
N ARG A 32 28.06 -11.02 -14.48
CA ARG A 32 26.63 -10.71 -14.43
C ARG A 32 26.34 -9.32 -13.86
N LEU A 33 27.00 -8.94 -12.78
CA LEU A 33 26.78 -7.63 -12.15
C LEU A 33 27.30 -6.48 -13.04
N ILE A 34 28.37 -6.71 -13.80
CA ILE A 34 28.90 -5.75 -14.75
C ILE A 34 27.93 -5.63 -15.93
N ASP A 35 27.55 -6.74 -16.56
CA ASP A 35 26.59 -6.77 -17.68
C ASP A 35 25.23 -6.15 -17.30
N GLU A 36 24.71 -6.44 -16.09
CA GLU A 36 23.48 -5.81 -15.58
C GLU A 36 23.65 -4.30 -15.31
N SER A 37 24.87 -3.85 -15.02
CA SER A 37 25.18 -2.43 -14.79
C SER A 37 25.54 -1.65 -16.05
N GLU A 38 25.83 -2.34 -17.17
CA GLU A 38 26.06 -1.74 -18.49
C GLU A 38 24.77 -1.23 -19.14
N GLY A 39 23.60 -1.61 -18.63
CA GLY A 39 22.39 -0.86 -18.90
C GLY A 39 22.51 0.52 -18.28
N ASP A 40 23.07 1.49 -19.02
CA ASP A 40 23.06 2.88 -18.59
C ASP A 40 21.60 3.28 -18.50
N TRP A 41 21.07 3.30 -17.28
CA TRP A 41 19.70 3.73 -17.02
C TRP A 41 19.43 5.12 -17.63
N ARG A 42 20.49 5.92 -17.89
CA ARG A 42 20.41 7.19 -18.63
C ARG A 42 20.10 7.03 -20.12
N GLU A 43 20.46 5.93 -20.77
CA GLU A 43 20.04 5.63 -22.15
C GLU A 43 18.52 5.49 -22.27
N GLY A 44 17.85 5.05 -21.19
CA GLY A 44 16.40 5.00 -21.13
C GLY A 44 15.74 6.38 -21.02
N PHE A 45 16.41 7.37 -20.41
CA PHE A 45 15.85 8.70 -20.18
C PHE A 45 15.88 9.56 -21.44
N GLY A 46 14.69 10.00 -21.89
CA GLY A 46 14.58 10.85 -23.10
C GLY A 46 14.70 10.07 -24.42
N SER A 47 14.62 8.74 -24.36
CA SER A 47 14.59 7.86 -25.54
C SER A 47 13.29 7.95 -26.35
N LEU A 48 12.20 8.40 -25.72
CA LEU A 48 10.91 8.60 -26.38
C LEU A 48 10.94 9.85 -27.26
N SER A 49 10.41 9.73 -28.48
CA SER A 49 10.07 10.90 -29.28
C SER A 49 9.03 11.77 -28.57
N THR A 50 8.89 13.03 -29.00
CA THR A 50 7.87 13.93 -28.45
C THR A 50 6.48 13.34 -28.58
N GLU A 51 6.16 12.70 -29.71
CA GLU A 51 4.86 12.07 -29.96
C GLU A 51 4.60 10.88 -29.02
N GLU A 52 5.59 10.02 -28.81
CA GLU A 52 5.49 8.90 -27.88
C GLU A 52 5.37 9.37 -26.42
N ALA A 53 6.11 10.42 -26.06
CA ALA A 53 6.03 11.03 -24.74
C ALA A 53 4.67 11.69 -24.49
N ASP A 54 4.09 12.35 -25.49
CA ASP A 54 2.76 12.96 -25.41
C ASP A 54 1.67 11.90 -25.31
N SER A 55 1.74 10.83 -26.11
CA SER A 55 0.83 9.69 -26.02
C SER A 55 0.88 9.01 -24.65
N LEU A 56 2.08 8.79 -24.11
CA LEU A 56 2.26 8.23 -22.77
C LEU A 56 1.66 9.15 -21.71
N ARG A 57 1.82 10.46 -21.84
CA ARG A 57 1.26 11.44 -20.91
C ARG A 57 -0.26 11.43 -20.91
N GLU A 58 -0.87 11.35 -22.08
CA GLU A 58 -2.33 11.26 -22.23
C GLU A 58 -2.86 9.97 -21.61
N ALA A 59 -2.23 8.82 -21.90
CA ALA A 59 -2.60 7.54 -21.33
C ALA A 59 -2.48 7.53 -19.79
N ALA A 60 -1.42 8.14 -19.25
CA ALA A 60 -1.21 8.27 -17.82
C ALA A 60 -2.28 9.16 -17.16
N ALA A 61 -2.64 10.28 -17.79
CA ALA A 61 -3.69 11.17 -17.32
C ALA A 61 -5.06 10.46 -17.27
N ALA A 62 -5.44 9.79 -18.36
CA ALA A 62 -6.68 9.03 -18.43
C ALA A 62 -6.72 7.85 -17.44
N SER A 63 -5.57 7.21 -17.18
CA SER A 63 -5.47 6.18 -16.14
C SER A 63 -5.72 6.73 -14.74
N ARG A 64 -5.12 7.89 -14.43
CA ARG A 64 -5.26 8.54 -13.13
C ARG A 64 -6.68 9.04 -12.89
N GLU A 65 -7.32 9.64 -13.89
CA GLU A 65 -8.71 10.09 -13.79
C GLU A 65 -9.66 8.92 -13.46
N ARG A 66 -9.56 7.81 -14.22
CA ARG A 66 -10.37 6.60 -13.95
C ARG A 66 -10.11 6.03 -12.55
N PHE A 67 -8.86 6.06 -12.10
CA PHE A 67 -8.51 5.60 -10.76
C PHE A 67 -9.13 6.49 -9.68
N ASP A 68 -9.03 7.80 -9.84
CA ASP A 68 -9.56 8.80 -8.90
C ASP A 68 -11.09 8.75 -8.82
N GLU A 69 -11.77 8.57 -9.95
CA GLU A 69 -13.22 8.33 -10.02
C GLU A 69 -13.59 7.05 -9.25
N SER A 70 -12.97 5.92 -9.61
CA SER A 70 -13.22 4.64 -8.95
C SER A 70 -12.93 4.67 -7.45
N ALA A 71 -11.89 5.40 -7.03
CA ALA A 71 -11.55 5.58 -5.62
C ALA A 71 -12.60 6.43 -4.89
N SER A 72 -13.10 7.48 -5.55
CA SER A 72 -14.15 8.36 -5.03
C SER A 72 -15.47 7.62 -4.86
N GLU A 73 -15.87 6.81 -5.85
CA GLU A 73 -17.07 5.96 -5.77
C GLU A 73 -16.99 4.97 -4.61
N ARG A 74 -15.85 4.25 -4.48
CA ARG A 74 -15.64 3.32 -3.37
C ARG A 74 -15.69 4.04 -2.02
N ARG A 75 -15.11 5.24 -1.94
CA ARG A 75 -15.16 6.08 -0.73
C ARG A 75 -16.60 6.48 -0.39
N ALA A 76 -17.37 6.94 -1.37
CA ALA A 76 -18.76 7.32 -1.16
C ALA A 76 -19.59 6.12 -0.68
N ALA A 77 -19.45 4.95 -1.32
CA ALA A 77 -20.14 3.73 -0.90
C ALA A 77 -19.73 3.25 0.49
N ALA A 78 -18.47 3.45 0.90
CA ALA A 78 -18.02 3.13 2.25
C ALA A 78 -18.62 4.06 3.31
N ILE A 79 -18.69 5.37 3.02
CA ILE A 79 -19.33 6.36 3.89
C ILE A 79 -20.82 6.06 4.04
N ASP A 80 -21.50 5.77 2.92
CA ASP A 80 -22.92 5.44 2.89
C ASP A 80 -23.25 4.21 3.75
N ARG A 81 -22.46 3.13 3.62
CA ARG A 81 -22.59 1.93 4.47
C ARG A 81 -22.38 2.24 5.96
N LEU A 82 -21.44 3.12 6.29
CA LEU A 82 -21.21 3.53 7.68
C LEU A 82 -22.37 4.36 8.23
N ALA A 83 -22.97 5.22 7.41
CA ALA A 83 -24.12 6.04 7.80
C ALA A 83 -25.37 5.19 8.07
N HIS A 84 -25.67 4.21 7.20
CA HIS A 84 -26.83 3.34 7.33
C HIS A 84 -26.66 2.27 8.43
N GLY A 85 -25.44 1.78 8.67
CA GLY A 85 -25.17 0.84 9.77
C GLY A 85 -25.24 1.47 11.17
N ALA A 86 -25.23 2.80 11.28
CA ALA A 86 -25.40 3.51 12.55
C ALA A 86 -26.86 3.67 12.96
N ASP A 87 -27.82 3.41 12.06
CA ASP A 87 -29.26 3.54 12.31
C ASP A 87 -29.88 2.26 12.90
N GLU A 88 -29.31 1.08 12.59
CA GLU A 88 -29.80 -0.22 13.10
C GLU A 88 -29.39 -0.53 14.56
N GLY A 89 -28.62 0.35 15.20
CA GLY A 89 -28.12 0.19 16.58
C GLY A 89 -28.90 0.94 17.66
N ARG A 90 -29.96 1.67 17.29
CA ARG A 90 -30.91 2.29 18.23
C ARG A 90 -32.20 1.49 18.24
N SER A 91 -32.16 0.24 18.71
CA SER A 91 -33.39 -0.37 19.21
C SER A 91 -33.74 0.34 20.51
N ASP A 92 -34.90 1.00 20.52
CA ASP A 92 -35.53 1.59 21.70
C ASP A 92 -35.97 0.49 22.68
N ASP A 93 -35.01 -0.28 23.22
CA ASP A 93 -35.22 -1.18 24.35
C ASP A 93 -34.80 -0.47 25.65
N ASP A 94 -35.41 0.69 25.90
CA ASP A 94 -35.54 1.24 27.27
C ASP A 94 -37.03 1.35 27.58
N ALA A 95 -37.72 0.21 27.53
CA ALA A 95 -38.95 0.02 28.29
C ALA A 95 -38.56 -0.07 29.76
N GLY A 96 -38.29 1.09 30.37
CA GLY A 96 -38.22 1.23 31.82
C GLY A 96 -39.57 0.84 32.41
N ASP A 97 -39.62 -0.35 32.97
CA ASP A 97 -40.70 -0.88 33.79
C ASP A 97 -41.01 0.08 34.94
N PRO A 98 -42.20 0.71 35.00
CA PRO A 98 -42.58 1.54 36.12
C PRO A 98 -43.52 0.74 37.02
N ASP A 99 -42.99 -0.30 37.67
CA ASP A 99 -43.67 -0.91 38.80
C ASP A 99 -42.89 -0.65 40.10
N ASP A 100 -43.68 -0.37 41.13
CA ASP A 100 -43.35 -0.24 42.56
C ASP A 100 -42.69 1.05 43.05
N ASP A 101 -43.54 2.00 43.46
CA ASP A 101 -43.44 2.60 44.80
C ASP A 101 -44.81 3.16 45.23
N ALA A 102 -45.72 2.27 45.63
CA ALA A 102 -46.86 2.61 46.45
C ALA A 102 -46.38 2.86 47.89
N ASN A 103 -45.96 4.09 48.21
CA ASN A 103 -45.86 4.52 49.61
C ASN A 103 -46.12 6.03 49.75
N GLY A 104 -47.36 6.37 50.08
CA GLY A 104 -47.82 7.73 50.35
C GLY A 104 -48.69 7.74 51.60
N ASP A 105 -48.02 7.82 52.73
CA ASP A 105 -48.53 8.15 54.05
C ASP A 105 -49.51 9.35 54.03
N ALA A 106 -50.68 9.16 54.66
CA ALA A 106 -51.47 10.25 55.20
C ALA A 106 -52.37 9.72 56.33
N GLY A 107 -51.76 9.49 57.49
CA GLY A 107 -52.47 9.53 58.75
C GLY A 107 -52.91 10.97 59.09
N GLY A 108 -54.04 11.09 59.79
CA GLY A 108 -54.34 12.26 60.62
C GLY A 108 -55.66 12.98 60.35
N SER A 109 -56.77 12.38 60.77
CA SER A 109 -58.01 13.12 61.07
C SER A 109 -57.84 13.95 62.35
N ALA A 110 -58.33 15.19 62.31
CA ALA A 110 -58.76 15.97 63.48
C ALA A 110 -60.17 16.49 63.20
#